data_AF-A0A2P5E5E0-F1
#
_entry.id   AF-A0A2P5E5E0-F1
#
_cell.length_a   1.000
_cell.length_b   1.000
_cell.length_c   1.000
_cell.angle_alpha   90.00
_cell.angle_beta   90.00
_cell.angle_gamma   90.00
#
_symmetry.space_group_name_H-M   'P 1'
#
loop_
_entity.id
_entity.type
_entity.pdbx_description
1 polymer ?
#
loop_
_entity_poly.entity_id
_entity_poly.type
_entity_poly.pdbx_seq_one_letter_code
_entity_poly.pdbx_strand_id
1 'polypeptide(L)'
;KEARKAEAVAKLEAHALQRRLERSHEVNRHLFTDHKSLMVARVEASRKHCADLDGINSLLLDLSQRQAELRVAALKDRLADAEKLKIKYQKQVDVFSAEGYRSGWENREFEDHAEVVTPDQFDDQKGVERDNYSIRHYMQQLENEITIIYPADVLEMLAAEKDGPSTSAPGATAITPAANPPGQTSEPQVIQPDPDASLGEGLGAVVVSSDESNPATPLSPAAGPSAGEVCPSSDGGN
;
A
#
# COMPACT_ATOMS: atom_id res chain seq x y z
N LYS A 1 40.82 14.54 92.12
CA LYS A 1 41.38 15.30 90.97
C LYS A 1 41.16 14.59 89.64
N GLU A 2 41.32 13.26 89.60
CA GLU A 2 41.13 12.42 88.41
C GLU A 2 39.69 12.40 87.89
N ALA A 3 38.70 12.24 88.77
CA ALA A 3 37.27 12.28 88.40
C ALA A 3 36.87 13.59 87.67
N ARG A 4 37.40 14.75 88.10
CA ARG A 4 37.13 16.05 87.46
C ARG A 4 37.78 16.15 86.06
N LYS A 5 38.91 15.47 85.83
CA LYS A 5 39.53 15.40 84.50
C LYS A 5 38.72 14.51 83.56
N ALA A 6 38.28 13.34 84.04
CA ALA A 6 37.44 12.44 83.27
C ALA A 6 36.11 13.10 82.87
N GLU A 7 35.49 13.85 83.79
CA GLU A 7 34.28 14.62 83.52
C GLU A 7 34.50 15.71 82.45
N ALA A 8 35.63 16.43 82.50
CA ALA A 8 35.97 17.45 81.51
C ALA A 8 36.17 16.85 80.10
N VAL A 9 36.80 15.67 80.01
CA VAL A 9 36.97 14.93 78.75
C VAL A 9 35.63 14.47 78.21
N ALA A 10 34.77 13.87 79.04
CA ALA A 10 33.45 13.41 78.62
C ALA A 10 32.55 14.56 78.10
N LYS A 11 32.62 15.75 78.72
CA LYS A 11 31.90 16.94 78.23
C LYS A 11 32.43 17.41 76.87
N LEU A 12 33.75 17.35 76.67
CA LEU A 12 34.37 17.76 75.41
C LEU A 12 34.02 16.78 74.28
N GLU A 13 33.98 15.48 74.56
CA GLU A 13 33.50 14.44 73.63
C GLU A 13 32.02 14.60 73.31
N ALA A 14 31.17 14.83 74.31
CA ALA A 14 29.74 15.09 74.11
C ALA A 14 29.51 16.30 73.19
N HIS A 15 30.26 17.39 73.40
CA HIS A 15 30.19 18.56 72.54
C HIS A 15 30.74 18.31 71.13
N ALA A 16 31.76 17.45 70.98
CA ALA A 16 32.25 17.04 69.66
C ALA A 16 31.23 16.19 68.90
N LEU A 17 30.54 15.27 69.59
CA LEU A 17 29.47 14.45 69.02
C LEU A 17 28.26 15.30 68.61
N GLN A 18 27.86 16.25 69.45
CA GLN A 18 26.77 17.19 69.14
C GLN A 18 27.05 17.96 67.85
N ARG A 19 28.26 18.53 67.70
CA ARG A 19 28.65 19.24 66.47
C ARG A 19 28.69 18.33 65.24
N ARG A 20 29.06 17.05 65.39
CA ARG A 20 29.01 16.08 64.28
C ARG A 20 27.58 15.75 63.87
N LEU A 21 26.68 15.60 64.85
CA LEU A 21 25.27 15.34 64.61
C LEU A 21 24.60 16.53 63.89
N GLU A 22 24.85 17.75 64.34
CA GLU A 22 24.34 18.97 63.70
C GLU A 22 24.81 19.10 62.25
N ARG A 23 26.10 18.84 61.98
CA ARG A 23 26.63 18.81 60.61
C ARG A 23 25.97 17.72 59.76
N SER A 24 25.75 16.54 60.32
CA SER A 24 25.04 15.44 59.62
C SER A 24 23.61 15.85 59.26
N HIS A 25 22.87 16.47 60.19
CA HIS A 25 21.53 16.98 59.92
C HIS A 25 21.50 18.07 58.86
N GLU A 26 22.50 18.96 58.84
CA GLU A 26 22.61 19.98 57.79
C GLU A 26 22.86 19.35 56.42
N VAL A 27 23.79 18.40 56.32
CA VAL A 27 24.04 17.65 55.08
C VAL A 27 22.78 16.93 54.63
N ASN A 28 22.05 16.27 55.53
CA ASN A 28 20.79 15.61 55.21
C ASN A 28 19.71 16.59 54.71
N ARG A 29 19.65 17.80 55.27
CA ARG A 29 18.74 18.86 54.80
C ARG A 29 19.07 19.30 53.38
N HIS A 30 20.36 19.46 53.06
CA HIS A 30 20.80 19.77 51.69
C HIS A 30 20.47 18.63 50.72
N LEU A 31 20.83 17.39 51.05
CA LEU A 31 20.53 16.22 50.21
C LEU A 31 19.03 16.08 49.93
N PHE A 32 18.18 16.32 50.93
CA PHE A 32 16.73 16.29 50.74
C PHE A 32 16.25 17.39 49.78
N THR A 33 16.79 18.60 49.92
CA THR A 33 16.43 19.74 49.08
C THR A 33 16.89 19.55 47.63
N ASP A 34 18.10 19.03 47.44
CA ASP A 34 18.66 18.71 46.12
C ASP A 34 17.85 17.60 45.45
N HIS A 35 17.52 16.54 46.19
CA HIS A 35 16.68 15.46 45.68
C HIS A 35 15.31 15.96 45.24
N LYS A 36 14.66 16.81 46.04
CA LYS A 36 13.39 17.44 45.67
C LYS A 36 13.51 18.26 44.38
N SER A 37 14.57 19.07 44.27
CA SER A 37 14.81 19.92 43.09
C SER A 37 15.06 19.08 41.83
N LEU A 38 15.84 18.00 41.96
CA LEU A 38 16.07 17.03 40.89
C LEU A 38 14.77 16.38 40.42
N MET A 39 13.91 15.97 41.36
CA MET A 39 12.63 15.34 41.02
C MET A 39 11.69 16.31 40.29
N VAL A 40 11.65 17.58 40.69
CA VAL A 40 10.88 18.61 39.97
C VAL A 40 11.41 18.81 38.55
N ALA A 41 12.73 18.98 38.39
CA ALA A 41 13.35 19.14 37.08
C ALA A 41 13.07 17.94 36.16
N ARG A 42 13.09 16.72 36.71
CA ARG A 42 12.76 15.49 35.96
C ARG A 42 11.31 15.51 35.47
N VAL A 43 10.36 15.87 36.32
CA VAL A 43 8.94 15.95 35.94
C VAL A 43 8.72 17.01 34.86
N GLU A 44 9.35 18.18 34.99
CA GLU A 44 9.25 19.24 33.99
C GLU A 44 9.86 18.83 32.64
N ALA A 45 11.01 18.15 32.65
CA ALA A 45 11.63 17.62 31.44
C ALA A 45 10.73 16.56 30.77
N SER A 46 10.15 15.65 31.55
CA SER A 46 9.19 14.67 31.03
C SER A 46 7.94 15.34 30.46
N ARG A 47 7.41 16.38 31.11
CA ARG A 47 6.25 17.13 30.61
C ARG A 47 6.56 17.81 29.27
N LYS A 48 7.72 18.44 29.14
CA LYS A 48 8.18 19.05 27.87
C LYS A 48 8.29 18.00 26.78
N HIS A 49 8.93 16.87 27.08
CA HIS A 49 9.03 15.75 26.15
C HIS A 49 7.66 15.24 25.68
N CYS A 50 6.68 15.10 26.56
CA CYS A 50 5.33 14.70 26.15
C CYS A 50 4.69 15.75 25.22
N ALA A 51 4.82 17.04 25.54
CA ALA A 51 4.30 18.10 24.69
C ALA A 51 4.98 18.14 23.31
N ASP A 52 6.29 17.91 23.25
CA ASP A 52 7.03 17.82 21.99
C ASP A 52 6.55 16.62 21.16
N LEU A 53 6.32 15.46 21.79
CA LEU A 53 5.74 14.29 21.12
C LEU A 53 4.33 14.55 20.59
N ASP A 54 3.48 15.22 21.38
CA ASP A 54 2.13 15.59 20.95
C ASP A 54 2.17 16.52 19.73
N GLY A 55 3.11 17.49 19.72
CA GLY A 55 3.35 18.37 18.59
C GLY A 55 3.80 17.61 17.33
N ILE A 56 4.72 16.66 17.46
CA ILE A 56 5.17 15.81 16.35
C ILE A 56 4.02 14.95 15.81
N ASN A 57 3.22 14.35 16.71
CA ASN A 57 2.07 13.53 16.32
C ASN A 57 1.02 14.34 15.56
N SER A 58 0.75 15.58 15.99
CA SER A 58 -0.16 16.49 15.27
C SER A 58 0.37 16.78 13.86
N LEU A 59 1.65 17.13 13.72
CA LEU A 59 2.25 17.41 12.42
C LEU A 59 2.20 16.19 11.49
N LEU A 60 2.44 14.99 12.03
CA LEU A 60 2.36 13.75 11.25
C LEU A 60 0.94 13.50 10.73
N LEU A 61 -0.08 13.77 11.57
CA LEU A 61 -1.48 13.64 11.17
C LEU A 61 -1.83 14.64 10.07
N ASP A 62 -1.41 15.91 10.20
CA ASP A 62 -1.63 16.95 9.20
C ASP A 62 -0.96 16.59 7.86
N LEU A 63 0.28 16.09 7.90
CA LEU A 63 1.00 15.64 6.70
C LEU A 63 0.30 14.46 6.03
N SER A 64 -0.17 13.48 6.83
CA SER A 64 -0.92 12.33 6.33
C SER A 64 -2.21 12.76 5.63
N GLN A 65 -2.95 13.69 6.26
CA GLN A 65 -4.15 14.27 5.67
C GLN A 65 -3.82 14.99 4.36
N ARG A 66 -2.78 15.85 4.35
CA ARG A 66 -2.39 16.58 3.15
C ARG A 66 -1.98 15.65 2.01
N GLN A 67 -1.30 14.56 2.34
CA GLN A 67 -0.94 13.54 1.36
C GLN A 67 -2.19 12.85 0.78
N ALA A 68 -3.19 12.54 1.60
CA ALA A 68 -4.46 11.98 1.14
C ALA A 68 -5.21 12.97 0.22
N GLU A 69 -5.26 14.26 0.58
CA GLU A 69 -5.85 15.31 -0.24
C GLU A 69 -5.19 15.41 -1.63
N LEU A 70 -3.85 15.40 -1.67
CA LEU A 70 -3.11 15.45 -2.93
C LEU A 70 -3.36 14.21 -3.80
N ARG A 71 -3.42 13.01 -3.19
CA ARG A 71 -3.76 11.78 -3.92
C ARG A 71 -5.17 11.86 -4.51
N VAL A 72 -6.14 12.36 -3.75
CA VAL A 72 -7.52 12.51 -4.24
C VAL A 72 -7.60 13.53 -5.37
N ALA A 73 -6.89 14.66 -5.26
CA ALA A 73 -6.82 15.66 -6.33
C ALA A 73 -6.24 15.06 -7.62
N ALA A 74 -5.09 14.39 -7.53
CA ALA A 74 -4.47 13.73 -8.68
C ALA A 74 -5.37 12.65 -9.31
N LEU A 75 -6.13 11.90 -8.50
CA LEU A 75 -7.08 10.92 -9.02
C LEU A 75 -8.27 11.57 -9.72
N LYS A 76 -8.75 12.74 -9.25
CA LYS A 76 -9.81 13.49 -9.92
C LYS A 76 -9.35 14.02 -11.27
N ASP A 77 -8.15 14.57 -11.35
CA ASP A 77 -7.58 15.07 -12.60
C ASP A 77 -7.42 13.93 -13.62
N ARG A 78 -6.89 12.78 -13.17
CA ARG A 78 -6.79 11.57 -14.00
C ARG A 78 -8.15 11.04 -14.46
N LEU A 79 -9.17 11.12 -13.61
CA LEU A 79 -10.53 10.72 -13.97
C LEU A 79 -11.09 11.64 -15.07
N ALA A 80 -10.91 12.95 -14.93
CA ALA A 80 -11.33 13.92 -15.94
C ALA A 80 -10.60 13.69 -17.27
N ASP A 81 -9.29 13.40 -17.23
CA ASP A 81 -8.52 13.06 -18.42
C ASP A 81 -9.01 11.76 -19.07
N ALA A 82 -9.36 10.74 -18.27
CA ALA A 82 -9.93 9.49 -18.77
C ALA A 82 -11.31 9.71 -19.43
N GLU A 83 -12.15 10.58 -18.86
CA GLU A 83 -13.45 10.95 -19.45
C GLU A 83 -13.28 11.66 -20.79
N LYS A 84 -12.35 12.63 -20.87
CA LYS A 84 -12.00 13.29 -22.13
C LYS A 84 -11.51 12.28 -23.18
N LEU A 85 -10.64 11.35 -22.77
CA LEU A 85 -10.12 10.32 -23.66
C LEU A 85 -11.22 9.36 -24.15
N LYS A 86 -12.17 9.01 -23.27
CA LYS A 86 -13.36 8.21 -23.64
C LYS A 86 -14.19 8.92 -24.70
N ILE A 87 -14.46 10.22 -24.55
CA ILE A 87 -15.21 11.01 -25.55
C ILE A 87 -14.49 10.96 -26.90
N LYS A 88 -13.17 11.13 -26.91
CA LYS A 88 -12.35 11.07 -28.11
C LYS A 88 -12.44 9.72 -28.84
N TYR A 89 -12.27 8.61 -28.11
CA TYR A 89 -12.38 7.28 -28.70
C TYR A 89 -13.80 6.93 -29.14
N GLN A 90 -14.82 7.35 -28.36
CA GLN A 90 -16.20 7.17 -28.76
C GLN A 90 -16.48 7.86 -30.10
N LYS A 91 -15.98 9.09 -30.27
CA LYS A 91 -16.13 9.80 -31.54
C LYS A 91 -15.45 9.09 -32.71
N GLN A 92 -14.28 8.50 -32.51
CA GLN A 92 -13.64 7.69 -33.55
C GLN A 92 -14.51 6.50 -33.96
N VAL A 93 -15.04 5.77 -32.97
CA VAL A 93 -15.93 4.63 -33.22
C VAL A 93 -17.17 5.06 -33.99
N ASP A 94 -17.76 6.20 -33.64
CA ASP A 94 -18.95 6.71 -34.32
C ASP A 94 -18.66 7.10 -35.78
N VAL A 95 -17.51 7.73 -36.06
CA VAL A 95 -17.06 8.05 -37.43
C VAL A 95 -16.83 6.79 -38.25
N PHE A 96 -16.08 5.81 -37.72
CA PHE A 96 -15.85 4.54 -38.41
C PHE A 96 -17.15 3.75 -38.68
N SER A 97 -18.07 3.77 -37.71
CA SER A 97 -19.36 3.10 -37.84
C SER A 97 -20.18 3.74 -38.95
N ALA A 98 -20.19 5.06 -39.02
CA ALA A 98 -20.93 5.83 -40.02
C ALA A 98 -20.35 5.62 -41.43
N GLU A 99 -19.02 5.70 -41.58
CA GLU A 99 -18.32 5.44 -42.84
C GLU A 99 -18.55 4.00 -43.33
N GLY A 100 -18.43 3.02 -42.43
CA GLY A 100 -18.65 1.60 -42.74
C GLY A 100 -20.11 1.31 -43.11
N TYR A 101 -21.07 1.90 -42.38
CA TYR A 101 -22.49 1.75 -42.68
C TYR A 101 -22.84 2.31 -44.06
N ARG A 102 -22.36 3.52 -44.38
CA ARG A 102 -22.58 4.17 -45.68
C ARG A 102 -21.93 3.39 -46.81
N SER A 103 -20.69 2.94 -46.63
CA SER A 103 -20.00 2.06 -47.59
C SER A 103 -20.78 0.76 -47.84
N GLY A 104 -21.36 0.16 -46.80
CA GLY A 104 -22.21 -1.03 -46.94
C GLY A 104 -23.53 -0.75 -47.66
N TRP A 105 -24.10 0.44 -47.45
CA TRP A 105 -25.33 0.90 -48.10
C TRP A 105 -25.14 1.17 -49.60
N GLU A 106 -24.04 1.85 -49.97
CA GLU A 106 -23.70 2.15 -51.37
C GLU A 106 -23.37 0.88 -52.17
N ASN A 107 -22.92 -0.19 -51.51
CA ASN A 107 -22.54 -1.46 -52.14
C ASN A 107 -23.62 -2.55 -52.11
N ARG A 108 -24.83 -2.27 -51.58
CA ARG A 108 -25.95 -3.23 -51.59
C ARG A 108 -27.07 -2.77 -52.51
N GLU A 109 -27.41 -3.61 -53.49
CA GLU A 109 -28.71 -3.59 -54.14
C GLU A 109 -29.74 -4.17 -53.15
N PHE A 110 -30.36 -3.32 -52.34
CA PHE A 110 -31.42 -3.75 -51.44
C PHE A 110 -32.76 -3.81 -52.19
N GLU A 111 -33.23 -5.02 -52.49
CA GLU A 111 -34.62 -5.26 -52.90
C GLU A 111 -35.54 -5.29 -51.67
N ASP A 112 -36.55 -4.42 -51.69
CA ASP A 112 -37.75 -4.37 -50.85
C ASP A 112 -37.59 -4.74 -49.37
N HIS A 113 -37.14 -3.77 -48.57
CA HIS A 113 -37.29 -3.79 -47.11
C HIS A 113 -38.08 -2.57 -46.65
N ALA A 114 -39.13 -2.80 -45.85
CA ALA A 114 -40.15 -1.80 -45.54
C ALA A 114 -39.73 -0.69 -44.56
N GLU A 115 -38.63 -0.87 -43.82
CA GLU A 115 -38.07 0.18 -42.95
C GLU A 115 -36.59 -0.11 -42.66
N VAL A 116 -35.70 0.60 -43.36
CA VAL A 116 -34.25 0.60 -43.11
C VAL A 116 -33.86 2.03 -42.78
N VAL A 117 -33.08 2.21 -41.69
CA VAL A 117 -32.51 3.51 -41.36
C VAL A 117 -31.70 4.00 -42.55
N THR A 118 -32.02 5.19 -43.05
CA THR A 118 -31.25 5.77 -44.16
C THR A 118 -29.86 6.17 -43.68
N PRO A 119 -28.82 6.16 -44.54
CA PRO A 119 -27.47 6.59 -44.14
C PRO A 119 -27.45 7.95 -43.45
N ASP A 120 -28.21 8.92 -43.98
CA ASP A 120 -28.31 10.27 -43.41
C ASP A 120 -28.90 10.26 -41.98
N GLN A 121 -29.94 9.45 -41.73
CA GLN A 121 -30.49 9.29 -40.37
C GLN A 121 -29.50 8.62 -39.41
N PHE A 122 -28.68 7.70 -39.91
CA PHE A 122 -27.65 7.04 -39.11
C PHE A 122 -26.51 8.02 -38.76
N ASP A 123 -26.09 8.86 -39.71
CA ASP A 123 -25.08 9.88 -39.48
C ASP A 123 -25.52 10.91 -38.45
N ASP A 124 -26.77 11.39 -38.55
CA ASP A 124 -27.37 12.30 -37.58
C ASP A 124 -27.39 11.68 -36.17
N GLN A 125 -27.74 10.39 -36.07
CA GLN A 125 -27.69 9.66 -34.79
C GLN A 125 -26.27 9.60 -34.21
N LYS A 126 -25.25 9.53 -35.06
CA LYS A 126 -23.82 9.51 -34.69
C LYS A 126 -23.20 10.89 -34.56
N GLY A 127 -23.95 11.94 -34.90
CA GLY A 127 -23.49 13.32 -34.98
C GLY A 127 -22.30 13.49 -35.92
N VAL A 128 -22.26 12.72 -37.01
CA VAL A 128 -21.18 12.77 -38.02
C VAL A 128 -21.68 13.61 -39.20
N GLU A 129 -20.90 14.59 -39.61
CA GLU A 129 -21.14 15.37 -40.82
C GLU A 129 -20.95 14.48 -42.05
N ARG A 130 -22.01 14.39 -42.85
CA ARG A 130 -22.08 13.60 -44.08
C ARG A 130 -20.91 13.83 -45.03
N ASP A 131 -20.47 15.07 -45.18
CA ASP A 131 -19.48 15.42 -46.20
C ASP A 131 -18.03 15.21 -45.71
N ASN A 132 -17.85 14.73 -44.46
CA ASN A 132 -16.53 14.63 -43.86
C ASN A 132 -16.42 13.46 -42.89
N TYR A 133 -16.01 12.29 -43.40
CA TYR A 133 -15.68 11.10 -42.60
C TYR A 133 -14.20 11.04 -42.21
N SER A 134 -13.49 12.17 -42.21
CA SER A 134 -12.10 12.16 -41.81
C SER A 134 -11.99 12.12 -40.29
N ILE A 135 -11.42 11.04 -39.75
CA ILE A 135 -11.01 10.99 -38.33
C ILE A 135 -10.15 12.21 -38.00
N ARG A 136 -9.25 12.62 -38.90
CA ARG A 136 -8.40 13.79 -38.70
C ARG A 136 -9.21 15.07 -38.51
N HIS A 137 -10.30 15.24 -39.26
CA HIS A 137 -11.18 16.40 -39.15
C HIS A 137 -11.81 16.50 -37.75
N TYR A 138 -12.47 15.44 -37.29
CA TYR A 138 -13.11 15.46 -35.96
C TYR A 138 -12.11 15.47 -34.81
N MET A 139 -10.99 14.76 -34.98
CA MET A 139 -9.97 14.71 -33.95
C MET A 139 -9.33 16.08 -33.76
N GLN A 140 -9.16 16.87 -34.82
CA GLN A 140 -8.65 18.24 -34.71
C GLN A 140 -9.66 19.19 -34.04
N GLN A 141 -10.96 19.03 -34.27
CA GLN A 141 -11.99 19.76 -33.52
C GLN A 141 -11.92 19.43 -32.01
N LEU A 142 -11.79 18.14 -31.69
CA LEU A 142 -11.68 17.66 -30.31
C LEU A 142 -10.32 17.97 -29.65
N GLU A 143 -9.23 18.06 -30.41
CA GLU A 143 -7.87 18.24 -29.88
C GLU A 143 -7.72 19.57 -29.13
N ASN A 144 -8.36 20.63 -29.62
CA ASN A 144 -8.39 21.93 -28.96
C ASN A 144 -9.18 21.92 -27.64
N GLU A 145 -10.09 20.95 -27.46
CA GLU A 145 -10.98 20.84 -26.30
C GLU A 145 -10.50 19.79 -25.28
N ILE A 146 -9.71 18.81 -25.73
CA ILE A 146 -9.31 17.60 -24.98
C ILE A 146 -7.77 17.51 -24.82
N THR A 147 -7.02 18.60 -24.99
CA THR A 147 -5.58 18.58 -24.71
C THR A 147 -5.32 18.17 -23.25
N ILE A 148 -4.71 16.99 -23.07
CA ILE A 148 -4.26 16.48 -21.76
C ILE A 148 -2.81 16.88 -21.60
N ILE A 149 -2.53 17.75 -20.63
CA ILE A 149 -1.17 18.19 -20.32
C ILE A 149 -0.67 17.33 -19.17
N TYR A 150 0.26 16.43 -19.46
CA TYR A 150 0.91 15.66 -18.41
C TYR A 150 1.99 16.51 -17.71
N PRO A 151 2.05 16.48 -16.37
CA PRO A 151 3.17 17.00 -15.62
C PRO A 151 4.50 16.36 -16.06
N ALA A 152 5.58 17.14 -16.06
CA ALA A 152 6.89 16.72 -16.58
C ALA A 152 7.49 15.51 -15.82
N ASP A 153 7.25 15.43 -14.52
CA ASP A 153 7.62 14.31 -13.64
C ASP A 153 6.96 12.99 -14.04
N VAL A 154 5.70 13.03 -14.48
CA VAL A 154 4.99 11.84 -15.01
C VAL A 154 5.61 11.40 -16.33
N LEU A 155 5.96 12.35 -17.20
CA LEU A 155 6.61 12.05 -18.48
C LEU A 155 8.02 11.46 -18.27
N GLU A 156 8.78 11.96 -17.30
CA GLU A 156 10.09 11.46 -16.92
C GLU A 156 10.02 10.04 -16.35
N MET A 157 9.06 9.77 -15.47
CA MET A 157 8.87 8.43 -14.89
C MET A 157 8.47 7.39 -15.95
N LEU A 158 7.61 7.75 -16.89
CA LEU A 158 7.23 6.90 -18.01
C LEU A 158 8.39 6.65 -18.99
N ALA A 159 9.29 7.61 -19.16
CA ALA A 159 10.51 7.44 -19.95
C ALA A 159 11.50 6.49 -19.27
N ALA A 160 11.71 6.63 -17.96
CA ALA A 160 12.60 5.78 -17.18
C ALA A 160 12.15 4.30 -17.14
N GLU A 161 10.83 4.03 -17.15
CA GLU A 161 10.29 2.66 -17.21
C GLU A 161 10.60 1.96 -18.55
N LYS A 162 10.76 2.71 -19.65
CA LYS A 162 11.12 2.13 -20.96
C LYS A 162 12.57 1.69 -21.05
N ASP A 163 13.44 2.20 -20.17
CA ASP A 163 14.86 1.87 -20.11
C ASP A 163 15.21 0.85 -19.00
N GLY A 164 14.21 0.42 -18.21
CA GLY A 164 14.36 -0.69 -17.26
C GLY A 164 14.51 -2.03 -17.98
N PRO A 165 15.32 -2.99 -17.46
CA PRO A 165 15.59 -4.23 -18.17
C PRO A 165 14.28 -4.97 -18.46
N SER A 166 13.93 -5.06 -19.75
CA SER A 166 12.87 -5.92 -20.27
C SER A 166 12.96 -7.27 -19.58
N THR A 167 11.94 -7.63 -18.80
CA THR A 167 11.75 -8.99 -18.29
C THR A 167 11.31 -9.88 -19.45
N SER A 168 12.14 -10.01 -20.48
CA SER A 168 12.08 -11.10 -21.43
C SER A 168 12.69 -12.30 -20.72
N ALA A 169 11.82 -13.17 -20.21
CA ALA A 169 12.21 -14.45 -19.62
C ALA A 169 13.10 -15.21 -20.61
N PRO A 170 14.36 -15.54 -20.27
CA PRO A 170 15.18 -16.41 -21.09
C PRO A 170 14.59 -17.82 -21.08
N GLY A 171 14.62 -18.47 -22.24
CA GLY A 171 13.95 -19.72 -22.55
C GLY A 171 14.11 -20.86 -21.54
N ALA A 172 13.03 -21.65 -21.46
CA ALA A 172 12.91 -22.88 -20.71
C ALA A 172 14.15 -23.77 -20.87
N THR A 173 14.95 -23.89 -19.81
CA THR A 173 15.88 -25.00 -19.66
C THR A 173 15.10 -26.16 -19.07
N ALA A 174 14.99 -27.24 -19.84
CA ALA A 174 14.29 -28.47 -19.49
C ALA A 174 14.81 -29.04 -18.16
N ILE A 175 13.91 -29.30 -17.23
CA ILE A 175 14.19 -30.01 -15.98
C ILE A 175 14.06 -31.50 -16.25
N THR A 176 15.18 -32.22 -16.26
CA THR A 176 15.20 -33.68 -16.24
C THR A 176 14.83 -34.17 -14.83
N PRO A 177 13.88 -35.09 -14.65
CA PRO A 177 13.58 -35.66 -13.34
C PRO A 177 14.52 -36.83 -13.06
N ALA A 178 15.40 -36.69 -12.05
CA ALA A 178 16.19 -37.79 -11.50
C ALA A 178 15.52 -38.33 -10.23
N ALA A 179 15.33 -39.65 -10.22
CA ALA A 179 14.64 -40.45 -9.22
C ALA A 179 15.39 -40.55 -7.87
N ASN A 180 14.63 -40.71 -6.78
CA ASN A 180 15.09 -41.18 -5.46
C ASN A 180 14.77 -42.69 -5.29
N PRO A 181 15.18 -43.39 -4.21
CA PRO A 181 16.47 -43.50 -3.48
C PRO A 181 16.89 -45.00 -3.32
N PRO A 182 17.94 -45.39 -2.54
CA PRO A 182 17.67 -45.83 -1.15
C PRO A 182 18.81 -45.55 -0.12
N GLY A 183 18.45 -45.59 1.17
CA GLY A 183 19.25 -45.07 2.29
C GLY A 183 20.27 -45.98 2.95
N GLN A 184 20.96 -45.43 3.95
CA GLN A 184 21.57 -46.11 5.10
C GLN A 184 21.99 -45.09 6.18
N THR A 185 21.37 -45.21 7.36
CA THR A 185 21.90 -45.11 8.73
C THR A 185 23.13 -44.23 9.03
N SER A 186 22.95 -43.25 9.93
CA SER A 186 23.93 -42.94 11.00
C SER A 186 23.23 -42.24 12.17
N GLU A 187 23.39 -42.82 13.35
CA GLU A 187 22.87 -42.40 14.66
C GLU A 187 23.87 -41.44 15.38
N PRO A 188 23.59 -40.91 16.59
CA PRO A 188 23.68 -39.48 16.92
C PRO A 188 24.92 -39.09 17.73
N GLN A 189 25.31 -37.80 17.72
CA GLN A 189 26.21 -37.24 18.73
C GLN A 189 25.47 -36.26 19.64
N VAL A 190 25.40 -36.68 20.90
CA VAL A 190 24.97 -35.94 22.08
C VAL A 190 26.11 -35.03 22.52
N ILE A 191 25.86 -33.73 22.63
CA ILE A 191 26.67 -32.83 23.46
C ILE A 191 25.71 -32.18 24.47
N GLN A 192 25.93 -32.52 25.73
CA GLN A 192 25.25 -31.99 26.90
C GLN A 192 26.00 -30.73 27.38
N PRO A 193 25.34 -29.62 27.73
CA PRO A 193 25.98 -28.52 28.45
C PRO A 193 25.84 -28.72 29.98
N ASP A 194 26.92 -28.41 30.71
CA ASP A 194 27.06 -28.49 32.17
C ASP A 194 26.34 -27.32 32.87
N PRO A 195 25.78 -27.47 34.09
CA PRO A 195 24.96 -26.49 34.76
C PRO A 195 25.71 -25.75 35.89
N ASP A 196 25.77 -24.42 35.84
CA ASP A 196 25.48 -23.52 36.99
C ASP A 196 25.80 -22.04 36.70
N ALA A 197 24.98 -21.17 37.30
CA ALA A 197 24.97 -19.69 37.30
C ALA A 197 24.17 -19.03 36.15
N SER A 198 22.84 -18.87 36.25
CA SER A 198 22.03 -18.01 37.13
C SER A 198 21.95 -16.53 36.71
N LEU A 199 20.78 -16.19 36.13
CA LEU A 199 20.01 -14.92 36.13
C LEU A 199 20.78 -13.60 35.83
N GLY A 200 20.36 -12.75 34.88
CA GLY A 200 19.18 -12.71 34.05
C GLY A 200 19.12 -11.35 33.35
N GLU A 201 18.87 -11.34 32.04
CA GLU A 201 18.64 -10.12 31.27
C GLU A 201 17.68 -10.46 30.14
N GLY A 202 16.46 -9.93 30.27
CA GLY A 202 15.37 -10.17 29.34
C GLY A 202 15.28 -9.05 28.32
N LEU A 203 15.22 -9.42 27.05
CA LEU A 203 14.52 -8.70 25.98
C LEU A 203 14.23 -9.72 24.87
N GLY A 204 12.96 -9.94 24.51
CA GLY A 204 12.67 -10.75 23.34
C GLY A 204 11.22 -11.20 23.17
N ALA A 205 10.52 -10.49 22.28
CA ALA A 205 9.45 -10.97 21.42
C ALA A 205 8.18 -11.58 22.08
N VAL A 206 7.14 -10.74 22.13
CA VAL A 206 5.74 -11.21 22.17
C VAL A 206 5.41 -11.90 20.85
N VAL A 207 5.11 -13.19 20.94
CA VAL A 207 4.45 -13.98 19.90
C VAL A 207 2.94 -13.72 20.03
N VAL A 208 2.33 -13.16 18.99
CA VAL A 208 0.88 -13.27 18.78
C VAL A 208 0.69 -14.16 17.56
N SER A 209 0.16 -15.35 17.83
CA SER A 209 -0.31 -16.31 16.83
C SER A 209 -1.58 -15.79 16.17
N SER A 210 -1.62 -15.80 14.85
CA SER A 210 -2.86 -15.81 14.07
C SER A 210 -2.79 -16.98 13.11
N ASP A 211 -3.46 -18.06 13.49
CA ASP A 211 -3.92 -19.09 12.59
C ASP A 211 -5.26 -18.61 11.98
N GLU A 212 -5.59 -19.18 10.82
CA GLU A 212 -6.88 -19.16 10.13
C GLU A 212 -6.94 -18.41 8.75
N SER A 213 -6.93 -19.28 7.72
CA SER A 213 -7.65 -19.19 6.44
C SER A 213 -6.95 -18.64 5.19
N ASN A 214 -6.41 -19.59 4.42
CA ASN A 214 -6.28 -19.54 2.96
C ASN A 214 -7.65 -19.39 2.25
N PRO A 215 -7.69 -18.75 1.08
CA PRO A 215 -8.55 -19.20 -0.01
C PRO A 215 -7.70 -19.73 -1.16
N ALA A 216 -7.67 -21.05 -1.32
CA ALA A 216 -7.19 -21.69 -2.53
C ALA A 216 -8.36 -21.88 -3.51
N THR A 217 -8.30 -21.21 -4.66
CA THR A 217 -9.12 -21.51 -5.84
C THR A 217 -8.41 -22.58 -6.66
N PRO A 218 -9.12 -23.62 -7.15
CA PRO A 218 -8.70 -24.33 -8.35
C PRO A 218 -9.69 -24.13 -9.50
N LEU A 219 -9.11 -23.83 -10.66
CA LEU A 219 -9.72 -23.76 -11.98
C LEU A 219 -10.34 -25.11 -12.41
N SER A 220 -11.49 -25.07 -13.07
CA SER A 220 -12.12 -26.23 -13.73
C SER A 220 -11.77 -26.28 -15.23
N PRO A 221 -11.46 -27.45 -15.81
CA PRO A 221 -11.50 -27.66 -17.26
C PRO A 221 -12.81 -28.32 -17.71
N ALA A 222 -13.17 -28.10 -18.97
CA ALA A 222 -14.41 -28.49 -19.64
C ALA A 222 -14.41 -29.92 -20.22
N ALA A 223 -15.62 -30.50 -20.34
CA ALA A 223 -16.16 -31.52 -21.29
C ALA A 223 -17.22 -32.34 -20.53
N GLY A 224 -18.52 -32.37 -20.85
CA GLY A 224 -19.21 -32.84 -22.06
C GLY A 224 -20.49 -33.60 -21.64
N PRO A 225 -21.46 -33.89 -22.55
CA PRO A 225 -22.90 -33.98 -22.25
C PRO A 225 -23.52 -35.40 -22.24
N SER A 226 -24.70 -35.58 -21.62
CA SER A 226 -25.60 -36.76 -21.73
C SER A 226 -26.86 -36.54 -20.84
N ALA A 227 -28.13 -36.83 -21.16
CA ALA A 227 -28.86 -37.24 -22.36
C ALA A 227 -30.39 -37.19 -22.09
N GLY A 228 -31.19 -37.11 -23.16
CA GLY A 228 -32.58 -37.59 -23.28
C GLY A 228 -33.71 -36.57 -23.03
N GLU A 229 -34.79 -36.46 -23.81
CA GLU A 229 -35.23 -37.12 -25.05
C GLU A 229 -36.54 -36.45 -25.56
N VAL A 230 -36.88 -36.72 -26.82
CA VAL A 230 -38.21 -36.67 -27.51
C VAL A 230 -38.46 -35.52 -28.51
N CYS A 231 -38.26 -35.88 -29.79
CA CYS A 231 -38.88 -35.32 -30.99
C CYS A 231 -40.27 -35.95 -31.26
N PRO A 232 -41.05 -35.41 -32.20
CA PRO A 232 -41.21 -36.10 -33.50
C PRO A 232 -41.04 -35.12 -34.68
N SER A 233 -40.13 -35.40 -35.60
CA SER A 233 -40.27 -36.21 -36.83
C SER A 233 -41.06 -35.52 -37.95
N SER A 234 -40.29 -35.06 -38.94
CA SER A 234 -40.72 -34.67 -40.28
C SER A 234 -40.86 -35.93 -41.14
N ASP A 235 -41.85 -35.95 -42.02
CA ASP A 235 -41.80 -36.78 -43.22
C ASP A 235 -42.28 -35.95 -44.42
N GLY A 236 -41.60 -36.14 -45.56
CA GLY A 236 -41.69 -35.27 -46.73
C GLY A 236 -42.71 -35.71 -47.79
N GLY A 237 -42.70 -34.97 -48.90
CA GLY A 237 -43.05 -35.47 -50.23
C GLY A 237 -44.52 -35.42 -50.66
N ASN A 238 -44.92 -34.33 -51.31
CA ASN A 238 -45.20 -34.27 -52.76
C ASN A 238 -45.47 -32.83 -53.19
#